data_AF-A0A1B8NUL1-F1
#
_entry.id   AF-A0A1B8NUL1-F1
#
_cell.length_a   1.000
_cell.length_b   1.000
_cell.length_c   1.000
_cell.angle_alpha   90.00
_cell.angle_beta   90.00
_cell.angle_gamma   90.00
#
_symmetry.space_group_name_H-M   'P 1'
#
loop_
_entity.id
_entity.type
_entity.pdbx_description
1 polymer ?
#
loop_
_entity_poly.entity_id
_entity_poly.type
_entity_poly.pdbx_seq_one_letter_code
_entity_poly.pdbx_strand_id
1 'polypeptide(L)' 'MASECLDALLIYLRKARDQGLLREDLSPENATRLLQATLSGLFHDWLRDPEAFSLYKYGTQLVDIQLRLFERDSASS' A
#
# COMPACT_ATOMS: atom_id res chain seq x y z
N MET A 1 -17.65 5.89 -1.28
CA MET A 1 -16.88 4.76 -1.85
C MET A 1 -15.37 4.99 -1.82
N ALA A 2 -14.74 5.78 -2.72
CA ALA A 2 -13.28 5.96 -2.71
C ALA A 2 -12.73 6.58 -1.40
N SER A 3 -13.46 7.52 -0.79
CA SER A 3 -13.12 8.10 0.52
C SER A 3 -13.18 7.06 1.65
N GLU A 4 -14.18 6.18 1.64
CA GLU A 4 -14.34 5.16 2.69
C GLU A 4 -13.23 4.11 2.65
N CYS A 5 -12.76 3.72 1.46
CA CYS A 5 -11.60 2.83 1.33
C CYS A 5 -10.32 3.50 1.85
N LEU A 6 -10.13 4.78 1.59
CA LEU A 6 -9.00 5.57 2.12
C LEU A 6 -9.03 5.65 3.65
N ASP A 7 -10.22 5.89 4.23
CA ASP A 7 -10.40 5.94 5.68
C ASP A 7 -10.07 4.58 6.34
N ALA A 8 -10.49 3.47 5.71
CA ALA A 8 -10.14 2.13 6.18
C ALA A 8 -8.63 1.86 6.13
N LEU A 9 -7.95 2.22 5.04
CA LEU A 9 -6.50 2.06 4.90
C LEU A 9 -5.74 2.88 5.97
N LEU A 10 -6.21 4.09 6.25
CA LEU A 10 -5.63 4.93 7.31
C LEU A 10 -5.77 4.29 8.68
N ILE A 11 -6.91 3.67 9.00
CA ILE A 11 -7.10 2.95 10.27
C ILE A 11 -6.06 1.83 10.41
N TYR A 12 -5.81 1.05 9.36
CA TYR A 12 -4.82 -0.04 9.41
C TYR A 12 -3.39 0.47 9.56
N LEU A 13 -3.03 1.53 8.84
CA LEU A 13 -1.67 2.09 8.90
C LEU A 13 -1.40 2.80 10.23
N ARG A 14 -2.42 3.38 10.86
CA ARG A 14 -2.31 3.88 12.25
C ARG A 14 -2.07 2.74 13.23
N LYS A 15 -2.81 1.63 13.12
CA LYS A 15 -2.56 0.44 13.95
C LYS A 15 -1.15 -0.13 13.73
N ALA A 16 -0.66 -0.16 12.49
CA ALA A 16 0.69 -0.61 12.19
C ALA A 16 1.75 0.31 12.82
N ARG A 17 1.52 1.64 12.83
CA ARG A 17 2.36 2.60 13.56
C ARG A 17 2.35 2.35 15.06
N ASP A 18 1.17 2.18 15.66
CA ASP A 18 1.00 1.96 17.10
C ASP A 18 1.68 0.66 17.56
N GLN A 19 1.76 -0.35 16.67
CA GLN A 19 2.45 -1.62 16.91
C GLN A 19 3.96 -1.57 16.59
N GLY A 20 4.49 -0.44 16.11
CA GLY A 20 5.89 -0.31 15.71
C GLY A 20 6.27 -1.11 14.46
N LEU A 21 5.29 -1.48 13.63
CA LEU A 21 5.50 -2.20 12.37
C LEU A 21 5.86 -1.27 11.20
N LEU A 22 5.47 0.00 11.29
CA LEU A 22 5.75 1.02 10.27
C LEU A 22 7.11 1.70 10.55
N ARG A 23 7.94 1.93 9.51
CA ARG A 23 9.19 2.70 9.63
C ARG A 23 8.96 4.09 10.22
N GLU A 24 9.85 4.57 11.09
CA GLU A 24 9.59 5.74 11.95
C GLU A 24 9.32 7.04 11.19
N ASP A 25 9.96 7.24 10.04
CA ASP A 25 9.86 8.44 9.20
C ASP A 25 8.65 8.46 8.26
N LEU A 26 7.86 7.39 8.18
CA LEU A 26 6.71 7.29 7.28
C LEU A 26 5.37 7.51 8.00
N SER A 27 4.78 8.71 7.96
CA SER A 27 3.46 8.91 8.59
C SER A 27 2.38 7.96 8.03
N PRO A 28 1.42 7.50 8.85
CA PRO A 28 0.28 6.71 8.37
C PRO A 28 -0.45 7.37 7.20
N GLU A 29 -0.63 8.69 7.25
CA GLU A 29 -1.29 9.47 6.19
C GLU A 29 -0.54 9.40 4.85
N ASN A 30 0.80 9.47 4.88
CA ASN A 30 1.61 9.34 3.68
C ASN A 30 1.61 7.90 3.16
N ALA A 31 1.71 6.91 4.06
CA ALA A 31 1.59 5.50 3.69
C ALA A 31 0.24 5.19 3.02
N THR A 32 -0.86 5.77 3.50
CA THR A 32 -2.20 5.59 2.92
C THR A 32 -2.26 6.14 1.51
N ARG A 33 -1.74 7.36 1.29
CA ARG A 33 -1.70 8.00 -0.03
C ARG A 33 -0.85 7.22 -1.02
N LEU A 34 0.31 6.73 -0.59
CA LEU A 34 1.18 5.90 -1.42
C LEU A 34 0.51 4.60 -1.82
N LEU A 35 -0.11 3.89 -0.86
CA LEU A 35 -0.82 2.64 -1.16
C LEU A 35 -2.01 2.87 -2.09
N GLN A 36 -2.77 3.96 -1.89
CA GLN A 36 -3.87 4.31 -2.80
C GLN A 36 -3.39 4.67 -4.20
N ALA A 37 -2.27 5.39 -4.34
CA ALA A 37 -1.69 5.69 -5.64
C ALA A 37 -1.28 4.41 -6.37
N THR A 38 -0.64 3.47 -5.67
CA THR A 38 -0.24 2.16 -6.21
C THR A 38 -1.46 1.35 -6.66
N LEU A 39 -2.49 1.22 -5.82
CA LEU A 39 -3.72 0.52 -6.17
C LEU A 39 -4.44 1.17 -7.35
N SER A 40 -4.49 2.50 -7.40
CA SER A 40 -5.15 3.22 -8.50
C SER A 40 -4.41 3.00 -9.82
N GLY A 41 -3.07 3.02 -9.82
CA GLY A 41 -2.26 2.70 -11.00
C GLY A 41 -2.51 1.28 -11.51
N LEU A 42 -2.50 0.29 -10.61
CA LEU A 42 -2.80 -1.11 -10.93
C LEU A 42 -4.19 -1.28 -11.56
N PHE A 43 -5.21 -0.62 -11.01
CA PHE A 43 -6.56 -0.67 -11.57
C PHE A 43 -6.66 0.04 -12.93
N HIS A 44 -5.98 1.17 -13.10
CA HIS A 44 -5.93 1.88 -14.38
C HIS A 44 -5.25 1.05 -15.48
N ASP A 45 -4.14 0.39 -15.16
CA ASP A 45 -3.44 -0.49 -16.10
C ASP A 45 -4.30 -1.68 -16.51
N TRP A 46 -4.96 -2.31 -15.53
CA TRP A 46 -5.89 -3.42 -15.80
C TRP A 46 -7.09 -3.01 -16.65
N LEU A 47 -7.69 -1.85 -16.38
CA LEU A 47 -8.83 -1.34 -17.15
C LEU A 47 -8.47 -1.01 -18.60
N ARG A 48 -7.20 -0.72 -18.89
CA ARG A 48 -6.73 -0.38 -20.24
C ARG A 48 -6.53 -1.62 -21.11
N ASP A 49 -6.07 -2.72 -20.54
CA ASP A 49 -5.85 -3.97 -21.25
C ASP A 49 -5.95 -5.19 -20.30
N PRO A 50 -7.17 -5.68 -20.02
CA PRO A 50 -7.39 -6.74 -19.05
C PRO A 50 -6.88 -8.11 -19.49
N GLU A 51 -6.62 -8.32 -20.79
CA GLU A 51 -6.06 -9.59 -21.31
C GLU A 51 -4.53 -9.61 -21.25
N ALA A 52 -3.87 -8.46 -21.46
CA ALA A 52 -2.42 -8.37 -21.34
C ALA A 52 -1.92 -8.14 -19.90
N PHE A 53 -2.76 -7.55 -19.03
CA PHE A 53 -2.38 -7.21 -17.66
C PHE A 53 -3.04 -8.12 -16.62
N SER A 54 -2.27 -9.03 -16.03
CA SER A 54 -2.73 -9.83 -14.90
C SER A 54 -2.73 -9.01 -13.62
N LEU A 55 -3.90 -8.47 -13.25
CA LEU A 55 -4.09 -7.73 -12.00
C LEU A 55 -3.69 -8.55 -10.77
N TYR A 56 -3.95 -9.86 -10.79
CA TYR A 56 -3.54 -10.74 -9.69
C TYR A 56 -2.02 -10.82 -9.57
N LYS A 57 -1.32 -11.13 -10.67
CA LYS A 57 0.14 -11.31 -10.65
C LYS A 57 0.87 -10.00 -10.30
N TYR A 58 0.55 -8.92 -11.01
CA TYR A 58 1.26 -7.64 -10.85
C TYR A 58 0.78 -6.86 -9.61
N GLY A 59 -0.52 -6.98 -9.28
CA GLY A 59 -1.10 -6.32 -8.12
C GLY A 59 -0.54 -6.84 -6.82
N THR A 60 -0.53 -8.16 -6.62
CA THR A 60 0.07 -8.76 -5.42
C THR A 60 1.54 -8.38 -5.29
N GLN A 61 2.31 -8.48 -6.38
CA GLN A 61 3.74 -8.17 -6.35
C GLN A 61 4.01 -6.72 -5.92
N LEU A 62 3.32 -5.73 -6.51
CA LEU A 62 3.57 -4.32 -6.20
C LEU A 62 3.06 -3.93 -4.81
N VAL A 63 1.92 -4.48 -4.37
CA VAL A 63 1.43 -4.25 -3.01
C VAL A 63 2.40 -4.85 -1.98
N ASP A 64 2.90 -6.07 -2.19
CA ASP A 64 3.87 -6.69 -1.29
C ASP A 64 5.18 -5.91 -1.20
N ILE A 65 5.68 -5.41 -2.34
CA ILE A 65 6.86 -4.53 -2.37
C ILE A 65 6.57 -3.25 -1.59
N GLN A 66 5.43 -2.62 -1.81
CA GLN A 66 5.06 -1.38 -1.13
C GLN A 66 4.98 -1.57 0.39
N LEU A 67 4.39 -2.67 0.86
CA LEU A 67 4.32 -3.00 2.28
C LEU A 67 5.70 -3.26 2.88
N ARG A 68 6.58 -3.99 2.20
CA ARG A 68 7.97 -4.17 2.65
C ARG A 68 8.75 -2.86 2.75
N LEU A 69 8.48 -1.89 1.87
CA LEU A 69 9.09 -0.55 1.94
C LEU A 69 8.54 0.30 3.10
N PHE A 70 7.36 -0.06 3.63
CA PHE A 70 6.74 0.59 4.78
C PHE A 70 7.15 -0.04 6.10
N GLU A 71 7.53 -1.32 6.09
CA GLU A 71 7.99 -2.04 7.28
C GLU A 71 9.14 -1.30 7.95
N ARG A 72 9.14 -1.33 9.28
CA ARG A 72 10.23 -0.77 10.08
C ARG A 72 11.53 -1.45 9.69
N ASP A 73 12.56 -0.64 9.43
CA ASP A 73 13.92 -1.13 9.20
C ASP A 73 14.28 -2.08 10.35
N SER A 74 14.52 -3.33 10.00
CA SER A 74 15.09 -4.30 10.92
C SER A 74 16.56 -3.93 11.06
N ALA A 75 16.85 -2.87 11.80
CA ALA A 75 18.22 -2.61 12.23
C ALA A 75 18.67 -3.90 12.95
N SER A 76 19.65 -4.58 12.34
CA SER A 76 20.40 -5.65 13.00
C SER A 76 20.80 -5.13 14.38
N SER A 77 20.47 -5.93 15.40
CA SER A 77 20.95 -5.72 16.77
C SER A 77 22.46 -5.58 16.83
#